data_AF-A0A9X5U047-F1
#
_entry.id   AF-A0A9X5U047-F1
#
_cell.length_a   1.000
_cell.length_b   1.000
_cell.length_c   1.000
_cell.angle_alpha   90.00
_cell.angle_beta   90.00
_cell.angle_gamma   90.00
#
_symmetry.space_group_name_H-M   'P 1'
#
loop_
_entity.id
_entity.type
_entity.pdbx_description
1 polymer ?
#
loop_
_entity_poly.entity_id
_entity_poly.type
_entity_poly.pdbx_seq_one_letter_code
_entity_poly.pdbx_strand_id
1 'polypeptide(L)' 'MCKRYSYSDWYCPSCGGPYDDEDEDTDDSERLNVYDAANIWMSNGMDEDYTFGYSEEELREALDE' A
#
# COMPACT_ATOMS: atom_id res chain seq x y z
N MET A 1 15.51 18.89 -2.93
CA MET A 1 16.18 17.64 -3.36
C MET A 1 17.36 17.35 -2.44
N CYS A 2 17.16 16.51 -1.42
CA CYS A 2 18.25 16.06 -0.54
C CYS A 2 18.76 14.71 -1.04
N LYS A 3 20.00 14.68 -1.53
CA LYS A 3 20.67 13.46 -1.97
C LYS A 3 20.92 12.57 -0.75
N ARG A 4 20.36 11.36 -0.76
CA ARG A 4 20.55 10.32 0.26
C ARG A 4 21.98 9.77 0.14
N TYR A 5 22.95 10.43 0.75
CA TYR A 5 24.25 9.83 1.05
C TYR A 5 24.21 9.32 2.48
N SER A 6 24.23 8.00 2.63
CA SER A 6 24.43 7.32 3.91
C SER A 6 25.92 7.40 4.25
N TYR A 7 26.31 8.42 5.01
CA TYR A 7 27.56 8.39 5.77
C TYR A 7 27.47 9.43 6.89
N SER A 8 27.56 8.95 8.13
CA SER A 8 27.56 9.70 9.41
C SER A 8 26.16 9.96 10.00
N ASP A 9 25.95 9.41 11.20
CA ASP A 9 24.80 9.56 12.10
C ASP A 9 24.47 11.02 12.47
N TRP A 10 24.03 11.82 11.51
CA TRP A 10 23.52 13.17 11.75
C TRP A 10 21.99 13.14 11.77
N TYR A 11 21.45 13.17 13.00
CA TYR A 11 20.03 13.32 13.25
C TYR A 11 19.58 14.74 12.88
N CYS A 12 18.71 14.86 11.88
CA CYS A 12 18.09 16.12 11.49
C CYS A 12 16.81 16.31 12.32
N PRO A 13 16.77 17.25 13.30
CA PRO A 13 15.59 17.48 14.13
C PRO A 13 14.41 18.08 13.35
N SER A 14 14.63 18.51 12.11
CA SER A 14 13.56 19.01 11.22
C SER A 14 12.97 17.90 10.34
N CYS A 15 13.61 16.74 10.23
CA CYS A 15 13.31 15.73 9.22
C CYS A 15 12.58 14.50 9.77
N GLY A 16 12.55 14.32 11.09
CA GLY A 16 12.23 13.02 11.71
C GLY A 16 13.32 12.01 11.37
N GLY A 17 14.06 11.53 12.38
CA GLY A 17 14.97 10.40 12.14
C GLY A 17 14.19 9.16 11.72
N PRO A 18 14.83 8.14 11.11
CA PRO A 18 14.16 6.89 10.73
C PRO A 18 13.77 6.00 11.93
N TYR A 19 13.72 6.56 13.14
CA TYR A 19 13.49 5.87 14.41
C TYR A 19 12.49 6.64 15.28
N ASP A 20 11.48 7.25 14.65
CA ASP A 20 10.23 7.61 15.34
C ASP A 20 9.35 6.35 15.29
N ASP A 21 9.58 5.48 16.27
CA ASP A 21 8.93 4.18 16.45
C ASP A 21 7.71 4.38 17.34
N GLU A 22 6.62 4.93 16.79
CA GLU A 22 5.28 4.94 17.38
C GLU A 22 4.21 5.29 16.33
N ASP A 23 3.95 4.38 15.38
CA ASP A 23 2.62 3.76 15.30
C ASP A 23 2.67 2.56 14.35
N GLU A 24 2.07 1.47 14.80
CA GLU A 24 1.70 0.31 13.98
C GLU A 24 0.47 0.67 13.13
N ASP A 25 0.36 1.91 12.65
CA ASP A 25 -0.58 2.24 11.58
C ASP A 25 0.10 1.79 10.29
N THR A 26 -0.12 0.51 9.97
CA THR A 26 -0.28 0.12 8.58
C THR A 26 -1.24 1.13 7.97
N ASP A 27 -0.68 2.14 7.29
CA ASP A 27 -1.43 3.13 6.53
C ASP A 27 -2.23 2.36 5.48
N ASP A 28 -3.46 1.98 5.84
CA ASP A 28 -4.42 1.34 4.96
C ASP A 28 -4.77 2.27 3.78
N SER A 29 -4.34 3.54 3.84
CA SER A 29 -4.37 4.47 2.70
C SER A 29 -3.50 4.02 1.51
N GLU A 30 -2.46 3.19 1.71
CA GLU A 30 -1.70 2.58 0.59
C GLU A 30 -2.26 1.19 0.18
N ARG A 31 -3.20 0.62 0.95
CA ARG A 31 -3.88 -0.62 0.58
C ARG A 31 -5.11 -0.32 -0.28
N LEU A 32 -5.26 -1.06 -1.36
CA LEU A 32 -6.48 -1.01 -2.17
C LEU A 32 -7.63 -1.63 -1.37
N ASN A 33 -8.74 -0.89 -1.26
CA ASN A 33 -9.98 -1.48 -0.79
C ASN A 33 -10.47 -2.55 -1.77
N VAL A 34 -11.34 -3.45 -1.30
CA VAL A 34 -11.90 -4.55 -2.09
C VAL A 34 -12.54 -4.08 -3.40
N TYR A 35 -13.25 -2.95 -3.42
CA TYR A 35 -13.93 -2.46 -4.63
C TYR A 35 -12.94 -1.94 -5.68
N ASP A 36 -11.93 -1.19 -5.26
CA ASP A 36 -10.89 -0.67 -6.15
C ASP A 36 -10.04 -1.83 -6.67
N ALA A 37 -9.68 -2.78 -5.80
CA ALA A 37 -9.02 -4.01 -6.21
C ALA A 37 -9.87 -4.78 -7.23
N ALA A 38 -11.17 -4.93 -7.00
CA ALA A 38 -12.08 -5.63 -7.90
C ALA A 38 -12.25 -4.93 -9.26
N ASN A 39 -12.33 -3.60 -9.28
CA ASN A 39 -12.39 -2.83 -10.53
C ASN A 39 -11.11 -2.97 -11.36
N ILE A 40 -9.95 -2.96 -10.71
CA ILE A 40 -8.66 -3.18 -11.39
C ILE A 40 -8.59 -4.62 -11.87
N TRP A 41 -8.96 -5.60 -11.05
CA TRP A 41 -9.00 -7.01 -11.40
C TRP A 41 -9.90 -7.28 -12.61
N MET A 42 -11.13 -6.75 -12.62
CA MET A 42 -12.05 -6.84 -13.74
C MET A 42 -11.49 -6.20 -15.02
N SER A 43 -10.85 -5.03 -14.89
CA SER A 43 -10.23 -4.33 -16.01
C SER A 43 -9.02 -5.06 -16.60
N ASN A 44 -8.33 -5.88 -15.80
CA ASN A 44 -7.22 -6.73 -16.23
C ASN A 44 -7.67 -8.12 -16.72
N GLY A 45 -8.98 -8.38 -16.78
CA GLY A 45 -9.52 -9.64 -17.30
C GLY A 45 -9.69 -10.74 -16.25
N MET A 46 -9.82 -10.37 -14.97
CA MET A 46 -9.95 -11.30 -13.83
C MET A 46 -8.73 -12.21 -13.69
N ASP A 47 -7.54 -11.63 -13.80
CA ASP A 47 -6.28 -12.37 -13.71
C ASP A 47 -5.86 -12.57 -12.24
N GLU A 48 -5.32 -13.74 -11.92
CA GLU A 48 -4.96 -14.15 -10.56
C GLU A 48 -3.87 -13.27 -9.93
N ASP A 49 -2.97 -12.70 -10.74
CA ASP A 49 -1.90 -11.81 -10.28
C ASP A 49 -2.44 -10.43 -9.85
N TYR A 50 -3.67 -10.09 -10.24
CA TYR A 50 -4.34 -8.82 -9.93
C TYR A 50 -5.38 -8.95 -8.83
N THR A 51 -5.28 -10.00 -7.99
CA THR A 51 -6.17 -10.20 -6.86
C THR A 51 -5.83 -9.31 -5.66
N PHE A 52 -4.66 -8.65 -5.68
CA PHE A 52 -4.20 -7.71 -4.64
C PHE A 52 -4.27 -8.27 -3.20
N GLY A 53 -4.23 -9.59 -3.05
CA GLY A 53 -4.33 -10.28 -1.75
C GLY A 53 -5.75 -10.65 -1.31
N TYR A 54 -6.77 -10.36 -2.12
CA TYR A 54 -8.15 -10.80 -1.91
C TYR A 54 -8.46 -12.09 -2.66
N SER A 55 -9.52 -12.78 -2.25
CA SER A 55 -10.01 -13.96 -2.95
C SER A 55 -10.81 -13.55 -4.19
N GLU A 56 -10.80 -14.35 -5.26
CA GLU A 56 -11.63 -14.08 -6.45
C GLU A 56 -13.12 -13.95 -6.12
N GLU A 57 -13.58 -14.66 -5.09
CA GLU A 57 -14.94 -14.60 -4.56
C GLU A 57 -15.25 -13.22 -3.95
N GLU A 58 -14.34 -12.67 -3.14
CA GLU A 58 -14.49 -11.33 -2.53
C GLU A 58 -14.51 -10.24 -3.60
N LEU A 59 -13.66 -10.38 -4.63
CA LEU A 59 -13.61 -9.44 -5.75
C LEU A 59 -14.87 -9.52 -6.61
N ARG A 60 -15.43 -10.72 -6.84
CA ARG A 60 -16.70 -10.87 -7.57
C ARG A 60 -17.88 -10.33 -6.79
N GLU A 61 -17.95 -10.59 -5.49
CA GLU A 61 -19.00 -10.06 -4.62
C GLU A 61 -19.00 -8.53 -4.65
N ALA A 62 -17.81 -7.91 -4.63
CA ALA A 62 -17.66 -6.46 -4.73
C ALA A 62 -18.05 -5.85 -6.10
N LEU A 63 -18.06 -6.64 -7.16
CA LEU A 63 -18.54 -6.22 -8.49
C LEU A 63 -20.06 -6.39 -8.66
N ASP A 64 -20.69 -7.24 -7.84
CA ASP A 64 -22.12 -7.56 -7.90
C ASP A 64 -22.96 -6.71 -6.91
N GLU A 65 -22.32 -5.94 -6.02
CA GLU A 65 -22.96 -4.99 -5.11
C GLU A 65 -23.33 -3.64 -5.78
#